data_AF-A0A2R5L0L2-F1
#
_entry.id   AF-A0A2R5L0L2-F1
#
_cell.length_a   1.000
_cell.length_b   1.000
_cell.length_c   1.000
_cell.angle_alpha   90.00
_cell.angle_beta   90.00
_cell.angle_gamma   90.00
#
_symmetry.space_group_name_H-M   'P 1'
#
loop_
_entity.id
_entity.type
_entity.pdbx_description
1 polymer ?
#
loop_
_entity_poly.entity_id
_entity_poly.type
_entity_poly.pdbx_seq_one_letter_code
_entity_poly.pdbx_strand_id
1 'polypeptide(L)'
;GNIGQVSELIDMVLDSFLKRSVTGGLGSPQAEIMADTAVALASANVALVARKVIGKLCKVIDKTCTSPTLTLEQHLMWDDIAILARYLLMLSFNNCLDVARHLPYLFHTVTLLVCTGPVSMRASTHGLVINIIHSLCTCTKPSFSEETQRVLRLSLDEFSLPKFYLLFGISKVKSAAVTAFRASYRHTTDRGLSRYSMDRNLSCGPMSDREVMSLTSLETITDALLEILEACMR
;
A
#
# COMPACT_ATOMS: atom_id res chain seq x y z
N GLY A 1 -14.62 -15.57 11.83
CA GLY A 1 -14.37 -16.73 10.96
C GLY A 1 -13.20 -17.51 11.53
N ASN A 2 -13.35 -18.81 11.75
CA ASN A 2 -12.39 -19.61 12.53
C ASN A 2 -11.11 -19.97 11.75
N ILE A 3 -11.09 -19.74 10.43
CA ILE A 3 -9.94 -20.08 9.59
C ILE A 3 -8.66 -19.29 9.93
N GLY A 4 -8.80 -18.03 10.36
CA GLY A 4 -7.66 -17.20 10.79
C GLY A 4 -7.09 -17.60 12.17
N GLN A 5 -7.76 -18.52 12.89
CA GLN A 5 -7.25 -19.05 14.16
C GLN A 5 -6.31 -20.24 13.93
N VAL A 6 -6.39 -20.90 12.76
CA VAL A 6 -5.54 -22.04 12.41
C VAL A 6 -4.28 -21.54 11.72
N SER A 7 -3.24 -21.27 12.52
CA SER A 7 -1.99 -20.66 12.04
C SER A 7 -1.32 -21.40 10.87
N GLU A 8 -1.45 -22.72 10.83
CA GLU A 8 -0.87 -23.60 9.79
C GLU A 8 -1.50 -23.36 8.41
N LEU A 9 -2.77 -22.93 8.35
CA LEU A 9 -3.49 -22.70 7.10
C LEU A 9 -3.26 -21.30 6.53
N ILE A 10 -2.83 -20.34 7.36
CA ILE A 10 -2.71 -18.93 6.96
C ILE A 10 -1.77 -18.75 5.76
N ASP A 11 -0.64 -19.46 5.72
CA ASP A 11 0.31 -19.31 4.60
C ASP A 11 -0.31 -19.80 3.29
N MET A 12 -0.95 -20.98 3.31
CA MET A 12 -1.61 -21.56 2.14
C MET A 12 -2.78 -20.70 1.64
N VAL A 13 -3.56 -20.13 2.56
CA VAL A 13 -4.67 -19.24 2.22
C VAL A 13 -4.14 -17.94 1.61
N LEU A 14 -3.13 -17.31 2.23
CA LEU A 14 -2.52 -16.09 1.69
C LEU A 14 -1.87 -16.32 0.32
N ASP A 15 -1.19 -17.45 0.11
CA ASP A 15 -0.64 -17.80 -1.20
C ASP A 15 -1.73 -17.98 -2.25
N SER A 16 -2.85 -18.59 -1.88
CA SER A 16 -4.01 -18.74 -2.77
C SER A 16 -4.63 -17.39 -3.12
N PHE A 17 -4.75 -16.48 -2.14
CA PHE A 17 -5.25 -15.12 -2.33
C PHE A 17 -4.34 -14.34 -3.27
N LEU A 18 -3.04 -14.31 -3.01
CA LEU A 18 -2.06 -13.60 -3.83
C LEU A 18 -2.02 -14.15 -5.26
N LYS A 19 -1.95 -15.48 -5.43
CA LYS A 19 -1.99 -16.12 -6.75
C LYS A 19 -3.24 -15.74 -7.54
N ARG A 20 -4.41 -15.72 -6.87
CA ARG A 20 -5.67 -15.32 -7.50
C ARG A 20 -5.68 -13.85 -7.88
N SER A 21 -5.17 -12.98 -7.01
CA SER A 21 -5.04 -11.54 -7.26
C SER A 21 -4.11 -11.25 -8.45
N VAL A 22 -2.93 -11.88 -8.50
CA VAL A 22 -1.97 -11.71 -9.61
C VAL A 22 -2.57 -12.21 -10.93
N THR A 23 -3.25 -13.36 -10.92
CA THR A 23 -3.95 -13.87 -12.12
C THR A 23 -5.05 -12.93 -12.63
N GLY A 24 -5.72 -12.22 -11.71
CA GLY A 24 -6.72 -11.22 -12.06
C GLY A 24 -6.12 -9.88 -12.49
N GLY A 25 -4.91 -9.56 -12.03
CA GLY A 25 -4.25 -8.27 -12.24
C GLY A 25 -4.65 -7.21 -11.20
N LEU A 26 -3.83 -6.17 -11.08
CA LEU A 26 -4.06 -5.03 -10.18
C LEU A 26 -5.38 -4.32 -10.52
N GLY A 27 -6.17 -4.02 -9.48
CA GLY A 27 -7.46 -3.34 -9.64
C GLY A 27 -8.58 -4.21 -10.21
N SER A 28 -8.33 -5.50 -10.46
CA SER A 28 -9.39 -6.45 -10.80
C SER A 28 -10.31 -6.74 -9.61
N PRO A 29 -11.59 -7.09 -9.84
CA PRO A 29 -12.51 -7.46 -8.76
C PRO A 29 -11.97 -8.60 -7.90
N GLN A 30 -11.29 -9.57 -8.52
CA GLN A 30 -10.65 -10.67 -7.82
C GLN A 30 -9.56 -10.18 -6.88
N ALA A 31 -8.69 -9.28 -7.36
CA ALA A 31 -7.62 -8.73 -6.52
C ALA A 31 -8.17 -7.95 -5.33
N GLU A 32 -9.17 -7.10 -5.56
CA GLU A 32 -9.81 -6.28 -4.52
C GLU A 32 -10.52 -7.15 -3.46
N ILE A 33 -11.34 -8.11 -3.89
CA ILE A 33 -12.06 -9.01 -2.96
C ILE A 33 -11.07 -9.81 -2.11
N MET A 34 -9.99 -10.32 -2.70
CA MET A 34 -9.00 -11.10 -1.95
C MET A 34 -8.23 -10.22 -0.95
N ALA A 35 -7.89 -8.98 -1.32
CA ALA A 35 -7.22 -8.03 -0.42
C ALA A 35 -8.13 -7.63 0.76
N ASP A 36 -9.41 -7.35 0.52
CA ASP A 36 -10.40 -7.08 1.58
C ASP A 36 -10.62 -8.31 2.47
N THR A 37 -10.69 -9.50 1.87
CA THR A 37 -10.84 -10.76 2.62
C THR A 37 -9.61 -11.03 3.49
N ALA A 38 -8.41 -10.61 3.08
CA ALA A 38 -7.21 -10.72 3.90
C ALA A 38 -7.30 -9.91 5.20
N VAL A 39 -8.05 -8.80 5.23
CA VAL A 39 -8.33 -8.04 6.47
C VAL A 39 -9.17 -8.88 7.43
N ALA A 40 -10.20 -9.56 6.92
CA ALA A 40 -11.00 -10.48 7.73
C ALA A 40 -10.17 -11.66 8.25
N LEU A 41 -9.24 -12.18 7.44
CA LEU A 41 -8.29 -13.22 7.86
C LEU A 41 -7.36 -12.71 8.97
N ALA A 42 -6.85 -11.47 8.85
CA ALA A 42 -5.96 -10.84 9.81
C ALA A 42 -6.62 -10.61 11.18
N SER A 43 -7.93 -10.37 11.23
CA SER A 43 -8.65 -10.09 12.48
C SER A 43 -8.42 -11.12 13.61
N ALA A 44 -8.15 -12.39 13.25
CA ALA A 44 -7.89 -13.46 14.21
C ALA A 44 -6.39 -13.65 14.52
N ASN A 45 -5.49 -13.16 13.67
CA ASN A 45 -4.04 -13.34 13.83
C ASN A 45 -3.23 -12.24 13.11
N VAL A 46 -3.40 -11.00 13.57
CA VAL A 46 -2.81 -9.79 12.96
C VAL A 46 -1.31 -9.93 12.77
N ALA A 47 -0.58 -10.30 13.83
CA ALA A 47 0.88 -10.39 13.80
C ALA A 47 1.39 -11.42 12.79
N LEU A 48 0.72 -12.57 12.64
CA LEU A 48 1.15 -13.58 11.68
C LEU A 48 0.86 -13.15 10.23
N VAL A 49 -0.34 -12.62 9.96
CA VAL A 49 -0.70 -12.16 8.62
C VAL A 49 0.18 -11.00 8.18
N ALA A 50 0.40 -10.01 9.05
CA ALA A 50 1.30 -8.89 8.80
C ALA A 50 2.71 -9.37 8.43
N ARG A 51 3.33 -10.22 9.27
CA ARG A 51 4.66 -10.78 9.00
C ARG A 51 4.73 -11.54 7.68
N LYS A 52 3.70 -12.31 7.35
CA LYS A 52 3.66 -13.10 6.11
C LYS A 52 3.57 -12.20 4.87
N VAL A 53 2.68 -11.21 4.87
CA VAL A 53 2.50 -10.30 3.73
C VAL A 53 3.74 -9.41 3.53
N ILE A 54 4.22 -8.79 4.61
CA ILE A 54 5.42 -7.94 4.57
C ILE A 54 6.65 -8.77 4.16
N GLY A 55 6.82 -9.95 4.74
CA GLY A 55 7.94 -10.84 4.41
C GLY A 55 7.91 -11.34 2.96
N LYS A 56 6.73 -11.58 2.37
CA LYS A 56 6.61 -11.89 0.93
C LYS A 56 7.00 -10.68 0.08
N LEU A 57 6.58 -9.47 0.45
CA LEU A 57 6.96 -8.26 -0.27
C LEU A 57 8.47 -8.01 -0.23
N CYS A 58 9.11 -8.11 0.92
CA CYS A 58 10.57 -7.97 1.03
C CYS A 58 11.29 -8.96 0.10
N LYS A 59 10.89 -10.24 0.09
CA LYS A 59 11.49 -11.26 -0.79
C LYS A 59 11.35 -10.93 -2.28
N VAL A 60 10.25 -10.28 -2.67
CA VAL A 60 10.02 -9.91 -4.06
C VAL A 60 10.83 -8.66 -4.42
N ILE A 61 10.92 -7.68 -3.51
CA ILE A 61 11.79 -6.51 -3.64
C ILE A 61 13.25 -6.93 -3.77
N ASP A 62 13.75 -7.86 -2.94
CA ASP A 62 15.15 -8.31 -2.97
C ASP A 62 15.55 -8.87 -4.34
N LYS A 63 14.63 -9.55 -5.04
CA LYS A 63 14.88 -10.04 -6.41
C LYS A 63 15.12 -8.90 -7.39
N THR A 64 14.48 -7.75 -7.20
CA THR A 64 14.67 -6.58 -8.08
C THR A 64 16.08 -6.01 -7.99
N CYS A 65 16.77 -6.19 -6.86
CA CYS A 65 18.16 -5.78 -6.69
C CYS A 65 19.13 -6.69 -7.46
N THR A 66 18.76 -7.94 -7.73
CA THR A 66 19.61 -8.91 -8.47
C THR A 66 19.48 -8.80 -9.99
N SER A 67 18.37 -8.25 -10.48
CA SER A 67 18.09 -8.05 -11.91
C SER A 67 17.47 -6.66 -12.16
N PRO A 68 18.22 -5.57 -11.92
CA PRO A 68 17.66 -4.23 -11.98
C PRO A 68 17.21 -3.86 -13.41
N THR A 69 16.06 -3.20 -13.48
CA THR A 69 15.50 -2.60 -14.70
C THR A 69 15.51 -1.08 -14.60
N LEU A 70 15.29 -0.37 -15.71
CA LEU A 70 15.25 1.10 -15.73
C LEU A 70 14.13 1.65 -14.85
N THR A 71 12.98 0.98 -14.83
CA THR A 71 11.87 1.30 -13.92
C THR A 71 11.33 0.02 -13.29
N LEU A 72 10.75 0.13 -12.10
CA LEU A 72 10.23 -1.03 -11.37
C LEU A 72 9.07 -1.71 -12.13
N GLU A 73 8.29 -0.95 -12.89
CA GLU A 73 7.17 -1.46 -13.70
C GLU A 73 7.60 -2.33 -14.88
N GLN A 74 8.88 -2.27 -15.27
CA GLN A 74 9.45 -3.14 -16.30
C GLN A 74 9.96 -4.46 -15.72
N HIS A 75 10.06 -4.57 -14.40
CA HIS A 75 10.59 -5.75 -13.75
C HIS A 75 9.56 -6.90 -13.78
N LEU A 76 10.02 -8.14 -13.96
CA LEU A 76 9.16 -9.34 -13.98
C LEU A 76 8.32 -9.54 -12.71
N MET A 77 8.76 -8.95 -11.61
CA MET A 77 8.10 -9.02 -10.31
C MET A 77 7.15 -7.86 -10.04
N TRP A 78 6.94 -6.95 -11.00
CA TRP A 78 6.11 -5.76 -10.82
C TRP A 78 4.70 -6.08 -10.36
N ASP A 79 4.05 -7.06 -11.00
CA ASP A 79 2.66 -7.41 -10.68
C ASP A 79 2.53 -7.95 -9.24
N ASP A 80 3.49 -8.77 -8.80
CA ASP A 80 3.54 -9.25 -7.41
C ASP A 80 3.71 -8.09 -6.42
N ILE A 81 4.61 -7.14 -6.71
CA ILE A 81 4.85 -5.95 -5.88
C ILE A 81 3.59 -5.09 -5.80
N ALA A 82 2.94 -4.83 -6.94
CA ALA A 82 1.75 -3.99 -7.01
C ALA A 82 0.56 -4.62 -6.25
N ILE A 83 0.36 -5.93 -6.38
CA ILE A 83 -0.65 -6.66 -5.62
C ILE A 83 -0.32 -6.63 -4.12
N LEU A 84 0.92 -6.89 -3.71
CA LEU A 84 1.31 -6.86 -2.31
C LEU A 84 1.16 -5.46 -1.69
N ALA A 85 1.51 -4.39 -2.44
CA ALA A 85 1.28 -3.02 -2.01
C ALA A 85 -0.22 -2.73 -1.80
N ARG A 86 -1.09 -3.29 -2.64
CA ARG A 86 -2.55 -3.20 -2.45
C ARG A 86 -3.00 -3.89 -1.17
N TYR A 87 -2.46 -5.07 -0.87
CA TYR A 87 -2.73 -5.79 0.38
C TYR A 87 -2.24 -5.03 1.60
N LEU A 88 -1.06 -4.40 1.53
CA LEU A 88 -0.58 -3.53 2.61
C LEU A 88 -1.55 -2.39 2.88
N LEU A 89 -2.07 -1.73 1.85
CA LEU A 89 -3.07 -0.68 2.05
C LEU A 89 -4.33 -1.24 2.74
N MET A 90 -4.89 -2.37 2.30
CA MET A 90 -6.08 -2.94 2.95
C MET A 90 -5.80 -3.35 4.41
N LEU A 91 -4.64 -3.95 4.67
CA LEU A 91 -4.23 -4.38 6.01
C LEU A 91 -3.80 -3.21 6.91
N SER A 92 -3.47 -2.06 6.35
CA SER A 92 -3.09 -0.89 7.16
C SER A 92 -4.27 -0.32 7.96
N PHE A 93 -5.52 -0.64 7.56
CA PHE A 93 -6.70 -0.30 8.34
C PHE A 93 -6.71 -1.02 9.69
N ASN A 94 -7.13 -0.30 10.74
CA ASN A 94 -7.21 -0.81 12.10
C ASN A 94 -5.90 -1.46 12.59
N ASN A 95 -4.75 -1.00 12.08
CA ASN A 95 -3.42 -1.49 12.44
C ASN A 95 -3.25 -3.02 12.22
N CYS A 96 -3.88 -3.61 11.19
CA CYS A 96 -3.71 -5.05 10.88
C CYS A 96 -2.32 -5.39 10.30
N LEU A 97 -1.43 -4.40 10.21
CA LEU A 97 -0.01 -4.58 9.87
C LEU A 97 0.92 -4.62 11.09
N ASP A 98 0.41 -4.44 12.32
CA ASP A 98 1.27 -4.30 13.51
C ASP A 98 2.37 -3.26 13.24
N VAL A 99 1.94 -2.05 12.86
CA VAL A 99 2.74 -1.01 12.20
C VAL A 99 4.00 -0.68 13.00
N ALA A 100 3.89 -0.51 14.31
CA ALA A 100 5.03 -0.16 15.15
C ALA A 100 6.18 -1.18 15.08
N ARG A 101 5.86 -2.48 14.94
CA ARG A 101 6.88 -3.54 14.83
C ARG A 101 7.50 -3.67 13.45
N HIS A 102 6.79 -3.22 12.41
CA HIS A 102 7.22 -3.37 11.03
C HIS A 102 7.56 -2.04 10.33
N LEU A 103 7.62 -0.94 11.09
CA LEU A 103 7.73 0.42 10.56
C LEU A 103 8.89 0.61 9.57
N PRO A 104 10.12 0.11 9.82
CA PRO A 104 11.22 0.24 8.85
C PRO A 104 10.91 -0.42 7.50
N TYR A 105 10.30 -1.60 7.50
CA TYR A 105 9.96 -2.33 6.27
C TYR A 105 8.83 -1.65 5.50
N LEU A 106 7.86 -1.08 6.22
CA LEU A 106 6.76 -0.34 5.62
C LEU A 106 7.24 0.96 4.99
N PHE A 107 8.10 1.73 5.66
CA PHE A 107 8.68 2.95 5.09
C PHE A 107 9.64 2.67 3.94
N HIS A 108 10.46 1.62 4.02
CA HIS A 108 11.26 1.18 2.87
C HIS A 108 10.38 0.88 1.64
N THR A 109 9.28 0.16 1.85
CA THR A 109 8.30 -0.12 0.78
C THR A 109 7.71 1.17 0.22
N VAL A 110 7.29 2.10 1.09
CA VAL A 110 6.73 3.38 0.67
C VAL A 110 7.75 4.13 -0.20
N THR A 111 8.98 4.32 0.29
CA THR A 111 10.06 5.03 -0.42
C THR A 111 10.34 4.41 -1.78
N LEU A 112 10.35 3.08 -1.88
CA LEU A 112 10.55 2.37 -3.15
C LEU A 112 9.40 2.61 -4.16
N LEU A 113 8.17 2.74 -3.67
CA LEU A 113 6.96 2.83 -4.50
C LEU A 113 6.44 4.25 -4.72
N VAL A 114 7.07 5.28 -4.12
CA VAL A 114 6.70 6.68 -4.39
C VAL A 114 6.78 6.93 -5.89
N CYS A 115 5.78 7.62 -6.42
CA CYS A 115 5.68 8.00 -7.84
C CYS A 115 5.73 6.83 -8.85
N THR A 116 5.60 5.58 -8.41
CA THR A 116 5.71 4.40 -9.28
C THR A 116 4.33 3.86 -9.63
N GLY A 117 4.15 3.42 -10.89
CA GLY A 117 2.90 2.83 -11.36
C GLY A 117 1.77 3.84 -11.65
N PRO A 118 0.54 3.35 -11.91
CA PRO A 118 -0.60 4.20 -12.23
C PRO A 118 -1.02 5.09 -11.03
N VAL A 119 -1.78 6.16 -11.30
CA VAL A 119 -2.26 7.11 -10.27
C VAL A 119 -2.96 6.40 -9.10
N SER A 120 -3.72 5.33 -9.36
CA SER A 120 -4.36 4.52 -8.32
C SER A 120 -3.37 3.85 -7.37
N MET A 121 -2.23 3.39 -7.88
CA MET A 121 -1.16 2.80 -7.09
C MET A 121 -0.43 3.87 -6.29
N ARG A 122 -0.11 5.02 -6.91
CA ARG A 122 0.50 6.16 -6.21
C ARG A 122 -0.38 6.68 -5.07
N ALA A 123 -1.69 6.82 -5.34
CA ALA A 123 -2.68 7.14 -4.32
C ALA A 123 -2.79 6.06 -3.23
N SER A 124 -2.60 4.79 -3.59
CA SER A 124 -2.58 3.71 -2.61
C SER A 124 -1.34 3.77 -1.71
N THR A 125 -0.17 4.07 -2.26
CA THR A 125 1.08 4.28 -1.49
C THR A 125 0.93 5.46 -0.55
N HIS A 126 0.37 6.58 -1.01
CA HIS A 126 0.07 7.74 -0.14
C HIS A 126 -0.91 7.36 0.97
N GLY A 127 -2.01 6.69 0.64
CA GLY A 127 -3.00 6.22 1.61
C GLY A 127 -2.41 5.26 2.65
N LEU A 128 -1.43 4.44 2.25
CA LEU A 128 -0.70 3.55 3.17
C LEU A 128 0.10 4.37 4.19
N VAL A 129 0.76 5.45 3.78
CA VAL A 129 1.47 6.35 4.71
C VAL A 129 0.52 6.99 5.71
N ILE A 130 -0.61 7.53 5.24
CA ILE A 130 -1.64 8.11 6.12
C ILE A 130 -2.10 7.07 7.15
N ASN A 131 -2.40 5.84 6.71
CA ASN A 131 -2.86 4.79 7.61
C ASN A 131 -1.76 4.31 8.59
N ILE A 132 -0.50 4.31 8.18
CA ILE A 132 0.65 4.03 9.06
C ILE A 132 0.75 5.08 10.15
N ILE A 133 0.80 6.36 9.79
CA ILE A 133 0.92 7.47 10.76
C ILE A 133 -0.29 7.47 11.70
N HIS A 134 -1.50 7.32 11.16
CA HIS A 134 -2.71 7.24 11.96
C HIS A 134 -2.69 6.05 12.94
N SER A 135 -2.22 4.89 12.50
CA SER A 135 -2.07 3.71 13.37
C SER A 135 -1.06 3.96 14.51
N LEU A 136 0.01 4.72 14.26
CA LEU A 136 0.98 5.13 15.29
C LEU A 136 0.37 6.14 16.27
N CYS A 137 -0.38 7.13 15.78
CA CYS A 137 -1.11 8.10 16.62
C CYS A 137 -2.11 7.41 17.57
N THR A 138 -2.80 6.38 17.07
CA THR A 138 -3.86 5.67 17.81
C THR A 138 -3.36 4.42 18.52
N CYS A 139 -2.06 4.13 18.42
CA CYS A 139 -1.47 2.95 19.03
C CYS A 139 -1.50 3.05 20.56
N THR A 140 -1.91 1.97 21.21
CA THR A 140 -1.81 1.84 22.67
C THR A 140 -0.60 1.01 23.10
N LYS A 141 0.03 0.27 22.16
CA LYS A 141 1.20 -0.59 22.39
C LYS A 141 2.08 -0.64 21.14
N PRO A 142 3.31 -0.08 21.17
CA PRO A 142 3.95 0.58 22.31
C PRO A 142 3.26 1.91 22.68
N SER A 143 3.47 2.37 23.92
CA SER A 143 3.06 3.71 24.34
C SER A 143 4.15 4.71 23.93
N PHE A 144 3.78 5.69 23.12
CA PHE A 144 4.69 6.76 22.71
C PHE A 144 4.66 7.93 23.68
N SER A 145 5.78 8.65 23.79
CA SER A 145 5.86 9.90 24.56
C SER A 145 4.91 10.97 24.00
N GLU A 146 4.54 11.97 24.82
CA GLU A 146 3.72 13.10 24.34
C GLU A 146 4.38 13.84 23.17
N GLU A 147 5.71 13.93 23.17
CA GLU A 147 6.48 14.56 22.12
C GLU A 147 6.45 13.75 20.82
N THR A 148 6.68 12.43 20.88
CA THR A 148 6.53 11.54 19.73
C THR A 148 5.10 11.62 19.17
N GLN A 149 4.10 11.64 20.04
CA GLN A 149 2.70 11.79 19.65
C GLN A 149 2.41 13.15 18.98
N ARG A 150 3.09 14.21 19.40
CA ARG A 150 3.01 15.53 18.76
C ARG A 150 3.60 15.50 17.36
N VAL A 151 4.78 14.90 17.18
CA VAL A 151 5.42 14.70 15.86
C VAL A 151 4.48 13.94 14.94
N LEU A 152 3.96 12.79 15.36
CA LEU A 152 3.06 11.96 14.56
C LEU A 152 1.80 12.70 14.10
N ARG A 153 1.18 13.50 14.96
CA ARG A 153 0.01 14.32 14.60
C ARG A 153 0.36 15.40 13.56
N LEU A 154 1.47 16.10 13.75
CA LEU A 154 1.94 17.10 12.79
C LEU A 154 2.26 16.47 11.43
N SER A 155 2.92 15.31 11.42
CA SER A 155 3.16 14.57 10.19
C SER A 155 1.87 14.14 9.51
N LEU A 156 0.86 13.68 10.26
CA LEU A 156 -0.43 13.29 9.70
C LEU A 156 -1.13 14.48 9.00
N ASP A 157 -1.12 15.64 9.65
CA ASP A 157 -1.66 16.88 9.09
C ASP A 157 -0.89 17.28 7.82
N GLU A 158 0.44 17.17 7.85
CA GLU A 158 1.30 17.55 6.74
C GLU A 158 1.09 16.67 5.50
N PHE A 159 1.09 15.34 5.68
CA PHE A 159 0.86 14.38 4.59
C PHE A 159 -0.56 14.48 4.01
N SER A 160 -1.49 15.10 4.73
CA SER A 160 -2.86 15.37 4.26
C SER A 160 -2.97 16.64 3.41
N LEU A 161 -1.91 17.47 3.34
CA LEU A 161 -1.90 18.69 2.53
C LEU A 161 -1.76 18.38 1.03
N PRO A 162 -2.38 19.20 0.15
CA PRO A 162 -2.29 19.00 -1.30
C PRO A 162 -0.87 18.94 -1.86
N LYS A 163 0.09 19.63 -1.22
CA LYS A 163 1.51 19.57 -1.62
C LYS A 163 2.05 18.13 -1.57
N PHE A 164 1.67 17.34 -0.57
CA PHE A 164 2.10 15.96 -0.44
C PHE A 164 1.44 15.04 -1.47
N TYR A 165 0.23 15.34 -1.93
CA TYR A 165 -0.35 14.58 -3.05
C TYR A 165 0.49 14.75 -4.32
N LEU A 166 0.97 15.97 -4.58
CA LEU A 166 1.86 16.24 -5.72
C LEU A 166 3.22 15.55 -5.58
N LEU A 167 3.80 15.50 -4.37
CA LEU A 167 5.06 14.76 -4.14
C LEU A 167 4.94 13.27 -4.43
N PHE A 168 3.74 12.70 -4.29
CA PHE A 168 3.43 11.30 -4.65
C PHE A 168 3.01 11.15 -6.12
N GLY A 169 3.04 12.21 -6.93
CA GLY A 169 2.59 12.19 -8.31
C GLY A 169 1.07 12.01 -8.46
N ILE A 170 0.30 12.52 -7.50
CA ILE A 170 -1.16 12.46 -7.49
C ILE A 170 -1.68 13.84 -7.91
N SER A 171 -1.72 14.08 -9.21
CA SER A 171 -2.28 15.31 -9.78
C SER A 171 -3.68 15.09 -10.37
N LYS A 172 -4.45 16.17 -10.47
CA LYS A 172 -5.77 16.22 -11.17
C LYS A 172 -6.85 15.27 -10.62
N VAL A 173 -6.79 14.90 -9.34
CA VAL A 173 -7.83 14.11 -8.67
C VAL A 173 -8.65 14.97 -7.72
N LYS A 174 -9.95 14.67 -7.60
CA LYS A 174 -10.83 15.33 -6.60
C LYS A 174 -10.48 14.91 -5.16
N SER A 175 -10.00 13.69 -4.99
CA SER A 175 -9.59 13.13 -3.70
C SER A 175 -8.60 11.98 -3.92
N ALA A 176 -7.46 12.04 -3.23
CA ALA A 176 -6.45 10.98 -3.23
C ALA A 176 -7.04 9.68 -2.66
N ALA A 177 -7.75 9.76 -1.54
CA ALA A 177 -8.44 8.62 -0.92
C ALA A 177 -9.44 7.96 -1.88
N VAL A 178 -10.34 8.74 -2.49
CA VAL A 178 -11.30 8.18 -3.47
C VAL A 178 -10.57 7.49 -4.62
N THR A 179 -9.43 8.04 -5.06
CA THR A 179 -8.63 7.45 -6.15
C THR A 179 -7.96 6.14 -5.73
N ALA A 180 -7.45 6.06 -4.50
CA ALA A 180 -6.87 4.84 -3.92
C ALA A 180 -7.88 3.70 -3.79
N PHE A 181 -9.16 4.01 -3.52
CA PHE A 181 -10.23 3.01 -3.34
C PHE A 181 -11.17 2.87 -4.54
N ARG A 182 -10.93 3.60 -5.64
CA ARG A 182 -11.88 3.65 -6.77
C ARG A 182 -12.07 2.30 -7.48
N ALA A 183 -11.06 1.44 -7.45
CA ALA A 183 -11.15 0.10 -8.01
C ALA A 183 -12.19 -0.76 -7.27
N SER A 184 -12.35 -0.56 -5.96
CA SER A 184 -13.19 -1.40 -5.10
C SER A 184 -14.71 -1.16 -5.26
N TYR A 185 -15.14 0.05 -5.66
CA TYR A 185 -16.56 0.46 -5.61
C TYR A 185 -17.34 0.41 -6.93
N ARG A 186 -16.71 0.19 -8.08
CA ARG A 186 -17.38 0.38 -9.39
C ARG A 186 -18.32 -0.75 -9.84
N HIS A 187 -18.56 -1.78 -9.03
CA HIS A 187 -19.25 -2.99 -9.52
C HIS A 187 -20.54 -3.41 -8.83
N THR A 188 -21.14 -2.61 -7.96
CA THR A 188 -22.51 -2.89 -7.49
C THR A 188 -23.61 -2.41 -8.46
N THR A 189 -23.32 -1.52 -9.42
CA THR A 189 -24.37 -0.85 -10.22
C THR A 189 -24.36 -1.12 -11.72
N ASP A 190 -23.38 -1.81 -12.30
CA ASP A 190 -23.34 -1.96 -13.76
C ASP A 190 -23.07 -3.41 -14.22
N ARG A 191 -24.09 -4.26 -14.04
CA ARG A 191 -24.16 -5.62 -14.60
C ARG A 191 -24.70 -5.65 -16.04
N GLY A 192 -24.87 -4.50 -16.69
CA GLY A 192 -25.70 -4.39 -17.90
C GLY A 192 -24.97 -4.35 -19.23
N LEU A 193 -24.06 -3.39 -19.46
CA LEU A 193 -23.81 -2.96 -20.85
C LEU A 193 -22.37 -2.58 -21.25
N SER A 194 -21.35 -2.70 -20.39
CA SER A 194 -20.00 -2.21 -20.74
C SER A 194 -18.92 -3.30 -20.73
N ARG A 195 -19.14 -4.42 -21.42
CA ARG A 195 -18.12 -5.47 -21.56
C ARG A 195 -17.12 -5.24 -22.70
N TYR A 196 -17.24 -4.12 -23.43
CA TYR A 196 -16.41 -3.84 -24.62
C TYR A 196 -15.69 -2.49 -24.62
N SER A 197 -15.82 -1.67 -23.57
CA SER A 197 -15.29 -0.30 -23.61
C SER A 197 -14.88 0.25 -22.23
N MET A 198 -13.97 -0.41 -21.51
CA MET A 198 -13.20 0.27 -20.44
C MET A 198 -11.94 -0.46 -19.92
N ASP A 199 -11.40 -1.47 -20.59
CA ASP A 199 -10.20 -2.17 -20.08
C ASP A 199 -8.88 -1.40 -20.30
N ARG A 200 -8.91 -0.27 -21.03
CA ARG A 200 -7.71 0.54 -21.34
C ARG A 200 -7.28 1.52 -20.25
N ASN A 201 -8.10 1.74 -19.21
CA ASN A 201 -7.74 2.71 -18.16
C ASN A 201 -7.16 2.06 -16.90
N LEU A 202 -7.22 0.74 -16.77
CA LEU A 202 -6.57 0.00 -15.67
C LEU A 202 -5.38 -0.83 -16.16
N SER A 203 -5.36 -1.22 -17.44
CA SER A 203 -4.20 -1.83 -18.09
C SER A 203 -3.34 -0.72 -18.67
N CYS A 204 -2.12 -0.53 -18.15
CA CYS A 204 -1.10 0.42 -18.65
C CYS A 204 -1.69 1.61 -19.43
N GLY A 205 -2.14 2.65 -18.71
CA GLY A 205 -2.38 3.94 -19.34
C GLY A 205 -1.17 4.36 -20.17
N PRO A 206 -1.36 5.15 -21.25
CA PRO A 206 -0.26 5.56 -22.11
C PRO A 206 0.89 6.14 -21.28
N MET A 207 2.14 5.85 -21.67
CA MET A 207 3.40 6.32 -21.03
C MET A 207 3.46 7.84 -20.76
N SER A 208 2.47 8.62 -21.21
CA SER A 208 2.31 10.06 -21.02
C SER A 208 1.91 10.49 -19.60
N ASP A 209 1.47 9.59 -18.72
CA ASP A 209 1.18 9.90 -17.30
C ASP A 209 2.38 9.62 -16.36
N ARG A 210 3.58 9.50 -16.92
CA ARG A 210 4.83 9.43 -16.15
C ARG A 210 5.18 10.82 -15.62
N GLU A 211 4.63 11.14 -14.46
CA GLU A 211 5.10 12.27 -13.66
C GLU A 211 6.52 11.91 -13.16
N VAL A 212 7.52 12.57 -13.73
CA VAL A 212 8.92 12.36 -13.33
C VAL A 212 9.10 13.02 -11.96
N MET A 213 9.31 12.20 -10.93
CA MET A 213 9.60 12.68 -9.59
C MET A 213 10.99 13.33 -9.56
N SER A 214 11.07 14.55 -9.03
CA SER A 214 12.38 15.18 -8.77
C SER A 214 13.07 14.48 -7.59
N LEU A 215 14.40 14.41 -7.61
CA LEU A 215 15.17 13.87 -6.47
C LEU A 215 14.86 14.62 -5.17
N THR A 216 14.65 15.94 -5.24
CA THR A 216 14.25 16.77 -4.09
C THR A 216 12.90 16.37 -3.51
N SER A 217 11.95 15.93 -4.36
CA SER A 217 10.66 15.42 -3.88
C SER A 217 10.82 14.11 -3.11
N LEU A 218 11.69 13.21 -3.59
CA LEU A 218 12.00 11.96 -2.90
C LEU A 218 12.72 12.21 -1.58
N GLU A 219 13.71 13.12 -1.58
CA GLU A 219 14.43 13.56 -0.39
C GLU A 219 13.45 14.09 0.67
N THR A 220 12.56 15.01 0.28
CA THR A 220 11.53 15.57 1.18
C THR A 220 10.65 14.47 1.81
N ILE A 221 10.18 13.51 1.01
CA ILE A 221 9.36 12.40 1.56
C ILE A 221 10.21 11.53 2.48
N THR A 222 11.42 11.17 2.07
CA THR A 222 12.28 10.26 2.82
C THR A 222 12.69 10.86 4.16
N ASP A 223 13.05 12.14 4.19
CA ASP A 223 13.40 12.86 5.42
C ASP A 223 12.21 12.90 6.39
N ALA A 224 11.01 13.19 5.89
CA ALA A 224 9.80 13.18 6.72
C ALA A 224 9.49 11.78 7.29
N LEU A 225 9.67 10.71 6.50
CA LEU A 225 9.49 9.33 6.97
C LEU A 225 10.57 8.93 8.00
N LEU A 226 11.82 9.38 7.81
CA LEU A 226 12.91 9.15 8.75
C LEU A 226 12.69 9.88 10.07
N GLU A 227 12.22 11.12 10.05
CA GLU A 227 11.86 11.86 11.27
C GLU A 227 10.80 11.11 12.10
N ILE A 228 9.76 10.60 11.44
CA ILE A 228 8.72 9.79 12.09
C ILE A 228 9.32 8.51 12.68
N LEU A 229 10.16 7.82 11.92
CA LEU A 229 10.79 6.58 12.35
C LEU A 229 11.68 6.80 13.58
N GLU A 230 12.53 7.83 13.55
CA GLU A 230 13.38 8.20 14.67
C GLU A 230 12.57 8.57 15.91
N ALA A 231 11.49 9.35 15.74
CA ALA A 231 10.61 9.72 16.86
C ALA A 231 9.95 8.50 17.51
N CYS A 232 9.65 7.45 16.74
CA CYS A 232 9.04 6.21 17.23
C CYS A 232 10.05 5.23 17.86
N MET A 233 11.34 5.34 17.53
CA MET A 233 12.39 4.46 18.06
C MET A 233 13.07 5.00 19.33
N ARG A 234 12.74 6.22 19.75
CA ARG A 234 13.14 6.82 21.03
C ARG A 234 12.25 6.34 22.18
#